data_AF-A0A2T2T4B9-F1
#
_entry.id   AF-A0A2T2T4B9-F1
#
_cell.length_a   1.000
_cell.length_b   1.000
_cell.length_c   1.000
_cell.angle_alpha   90.00
_cell.angle_beta   90.00
_cell.angle_gamma   90.00
#
_symmetry.space_group_name_H-M   'P 1'
#
loop_
_entity.id
_entity.type
_entity.pdbx_description
1 polymer ?
#
loop_
_entity_poly.entity_id
_entity_poly.type
_entity_poly.pdbx_seq_one_letter_code
_entity_poly.pdbx_strand_id
1 'polypeptide(L)'
;MAERKAADITVLDLRSADGGVADFFVLATGASDRQIRAVARAVEKHVEETLGEAPWRTEGKEHLQWVVLDYVNVVAHVFSRKKREYYDLERLWGDADIEEVPDEAGAAAVELLQSEGRAAQ
;
A
#
# COMPACT_ATOMS: atom_id res chain seq x y z
N MET A 1 5.27 6.64 2.16
CA MET A 1 6.02 5.43 2.58
C MET A 1 7.52 5.57 2.33
N ALA A 2 7.95 5.95 1.12
CA ALA A 2 9.37 6.13 0.75
C ALA A 2 10.16 7.06 1.68
N GLU A 3 9.58 8.17 2.15
CA GLU A 3 10.23 9.07 3.12
C GLU A 3 10.63 8.40 4.46
N ARG A 4 10.05 7.24 4.77
CA ARG A 4 10.39 6.43 5.94
C ARG A 4 11.28 5.24 5.58
N LYS A 5 11.84 5.25 4.36
CA LYS A 5 12.77 4.26 3.82
C LYS A 5 12.21 2.84 3.84
N ALA A 6 10.90 2.71 3.64
CA ALA A 6 10.28 1.40 3.43
C ALA A 6 10.76 0.84 2.10
N ALA A 7 11.00 -0.46 2.03
CA ALA A 7 11.50 -1.14 0.84
C ALA A 7 10.35 -1.76 0.03
N ASP A 8 10.65 -2.09 -1.22
CA ASP A 8 9.78 -2.84 -2.15
C ASP A 8 8.38 -2.21 -2.23
N ILE A 9 8.27 -0.88 -2.31
CA ILE A 9 6.95 -0.25 -2.34
C ILE A 9 6.28 -0.64 -3.66
N THR A 10 5.07 -1.20 -3.61
CA THR A 10 4.39 -1.74 -4.79
C THR A 10 2.94 -1.30 -4.79
N VAL A 11 2.46 -0.82 -5.94
CA VAL A 11 1.05 -0.47 -6.17
C VAL A 11 0.42 -1.58 -7.00
N LEU A 12 -0.75 -2.05 -6.57
CA LEU A 12 -1.58 -2.98 -7.30
C LEU A 12 -2.89 -2.26 -7.65
N ASP A 13 -3.25 -2.24 -8.93
CA ASP A 13 -4.55 -1.79 -9.42
C ASP A 13 -5.51 -2.99 -9.49
N LEU A 14 -6.45 -3.02 -8.55
CA LEU A 14 -7.40 -4.11 -8.37
C LEU A 14 -8.71 -3.88 -9.13
N ARG A 15 -8.88 -2.74 -9.83
CA ARG A 15 -10.15 -2.39 -10.49
C ARG A 15 -10.53 -3.36 -11.60
N SER A 16 -9.54 -4.01 -12.22
CA SER A 16 -9.71 -5.06 -13.22
C SER A 16 -9.59 -6.48 -12.66
N ALA A 17 -9.24 -6.63 -11.38
CA ALA A 17 -9.07 -7.94 -10.76
C ALA A 17 -10.43 -8.52 -10.36
N ASP A 18 -10.66 -9.79 -10.69
CA ASP A 18 -11.89 -10.50 -10.34
C ASP A 18 -12.08 -10.54 -8.82
N GLY A 19 -13.18 -9.99 -8.34
CA GLY A 19 -13.49 -9.94 -6.90
C GLY A 19 -12.64 -8.93 -6.11
N GLY A 20 -12.08 -7.91 -6.78
CA GLY A 20 -11.37 -6.80 -6.14
C GLY A 20 -12.17 -6.20 -4.98
N VAL A 21 -11.51 -6.07 -3.83
CA VAL A 21 -12.11 -5.59 -2.56
C VAL A 21 -11.87 -4.09 -2.31
N ALA A 22 -11.01 -3.48 -3.11
CA ALA A 22 -10.65 -2.07 -3.12
C ALA A 22 -10.20 -1.70 -4.55
N ASP A 23 -10.00 -0.42 -4.84
CA ASP A 23 -9.47 0.01 -6.14
C ASP A 23 -7.95 -0.20 -6.21
N PHE A 24 -7.24 0.10 -5.11
CA PHE A 24 -5.79 -0.03 -5.05
C PHE A 24 -5.30 -0.64 -3.74
N PHE A 25 -4.28 -1.50 -3.85
CA PHE A 25 -3.41 -1.82 -2.74
C PHE A 25 -2.06 -1.11 -2.90
N VAL A 26 -1.54 -0.59 -1.78
CA VAL A 26 -0.17 -0.06 -1.71
C VAL A 26 0.58 -0.86 -0.66
N LEU A 27 1.52 -1.68 -1.11
CA LEU A 27 2.33 -2.57 -0.27
C LEU A 27 3.67 -1.90 0.05
N ALA A 28 4.19 -2.12 1.25
CA ALA A 28 5.55 -1.73 1.61
C ALA A 28 6.16 -2.68 2.64
N THR A 29 7.47 -2.90 2.56
CA THR A 29 8.23 -3.72 3.49
C THR A 29 8.98 -2.83 4.51
N GLY A 30 8.77 -3.08 5.80
CA GLY A 30 9.58 -2.51 6.88
C GLY A 30 10.62 -3.51 7.38
N ALA A 31 11.84 -3.03 7.63
CA ALA A 31 12.96 -3.84 8.13
C ALA A 31 12.90 -4.13 9.64
N SER A 32 12.05 -3.42 10.38
CA SER A 32 11.83 -3.62 11.82
C SER A 32 10.46 -3.14 12.26
N ASP A 33 9.97 -3.64 13.40
CA ASP A 33 8.74 -3.19 14.05
C ASP A 33 8.69 -1.66 14.22
N ARG A 34 9.82 -1.05 14.61
CA ARG A 34 9.93 0.41 14.74
C ARG A 34 9.68 1.10 13.41
N GLN A 35 10.26 0.59 12.32
CA GLN A 35 10.07 1.16 11.00
C GLN A 35 8.64 0.95 10.50
N ILE A 36 8.07 -0.24 10.68
CA ILE A 36 6.67 -0.55 10.31
C ILE A 36 5.72 0.44 11.00
N ARG A 37 5.89 0.64 12.31
CA ARG A 37 5.12 1.65 13.07
C ARG A 37 5.32 3.06 12.52
N ALA A 38 6.54 3.43 12.17
CA ALA A 38 6.86 4.76 11.65
C ALA A 38 6.27 4.99 10.25
N VAL A 39 6.29 3.98 9.38
CA VAL A 39 5.68 4.02 8.04
C VAL A 39 4.16 4.15 8.17
N ALA A 40 3.51 3.29 8.95
CA ALA A 40 2.06 3.35 9.14
C ALA A 40 1.60 4.72 9.67
N ARG A 41 2.25 5.22 10.72
CA ARG A 41 1.95 6.57 11.25
C ARG A 41 2.19 7.69 10.25
N ALA A 42 3.22 7.56 9.41
CA ALA A 42 3.51 8.57 8.39
C ALA A 42 2.44 8.57 7.29
N VAL A 43 1.91 7.41 6.91
CA VAL A 43 0.79 7.31 5.96
C VAL A 43 -0.44 7.98 6.56
N GLU A 44 -0.84 7.60 7.77
CA GLU A 44 -2.01 8.19 8.44
C GLU A 44 -1.91 9.71 8.56
N LYS A 45 -0.77 10.17 9.08
CA LYS A 45 -0.51 11.61 9.26
C LYS A 45 -0.57 12.35 7.92
N HIS A 46 0.04 11.80 6.87
CA HIS A 46 0.06 12.46 5.57
C HIS A 46 -1.34 12.55 4.97
N VAL A 47 -2.13 11.48 5.02
CA VAL A 47 -3.51 11.48 4.52
C VAL A 47 -4.39 12.45 5.32
N GLU A 48 -4.25 12.47 6.64
CA GLU A 48 -4.99 13.41 7.50
C GLU A 48 -4.60 14.87 7.18
N GLU A 49 -3.31 15.18 7.04
CA GLU A 49 -2.84 16.54 6.77
C GLU A 49 -3.19 17.04 5.36
N THR A 50 -3.27 16.14 4.36
CA THR A 50 -3.47 16.52 2.95
C THR A 50 -4.92 16.44 2.49
N LEU A 51 -5.67 15.46 2.99
CA LEU A 51 -7.05 15.17 2.57
C LEU A 51 -8.06 15.38 3.71
N GLY A 52 -7.61 15.49 4.96
CA GLY A 52 -8.50 15.59 6.12
C GLY A 52 -9.19 14.27 6.49
N GLU A 53 -8.65 13.13 6.02
CA GLU A 53 -9.24 11.81 6.18
C GLU A 53 -8.45 10.93 7.15
N ALA A 54 -9.17 10.12 7.92
CA ALA A 54 -8.62 9.05 8.75
C ALA A 54 -8.96 7.69 8.13
N PRO A 55 -8.15 6.63 8.37
CA PRO A 55 -8.51 5.28 7.92
C PRO A 55 -9.89 4.89 8.44
N TRP A 56 -10.72 4.31 7.58
CA TRP A 56 -11.99 3.69 7.98
C TRP A 56 -11.75 2.57 8.99
N ARG A 57 -10.69 1.78 8.77
CA ARG A 57 -10.25 0.74 9.69
C ARG A 57 -8.73 0.64 9.71
N THR A 58 -8.22 0.18 10.85
CA THR A 58 -6.82 -0.10 11.04
C THR A 58 -6.63 -1.39 11.81
N GLU A 59 -5.74 -2.26 11.34
CA GLU A 59 -5.46 -3.56 11.96
C GLU A 59 -3.95 -3.80 12.14
N GLY A 60 -3.58 -4.61 13.14
CA GLY A 60 -2.22 -5.14 13.30
C GLY A 60 -1.18 -4.18 13.91
N LYS A 61 -1.58 -3.01 14.39
CA LYS A 61 -0.70 -1.99 15.01
C LYS A 61 -0.04 -2.43 16.33
N GLU A 62 -0.63 -3.42 16.98
CA GLU A 62 -0.16 -4.04 18.21
C GLU A 62 0.98 -5.03 17.96
N HIS A 63 0.92 -5.80 16.88
CA HIS A 63 1.92 -6.83 16.55
C HIS A 63 2.98 -6.37 15.57
N LEU A 64 2.70 -5.35 14.74
CA LEU A 64 3.64 -4.74 13.79
C LEU A 64 4.28 -5.72 12.80
N GLN A 65 3.64 -6.85 12.54
CA GLN A 65 4.08 -7.81 11.52
C GLN A 65 3.38 -7.58 10.19
N TRP A 66 2.15 -7.09 10.25
CA TRP A 66 1.36 -6.69 9.11
C TRP A 66 0.38 -5.63 9.61
N VAL A 67 0.56 -4.39 9.17
CA VAL A 67 -0.35 -3.29 9.48
C VAL A 67 -1.18 -3.00 8.24
N VAL A 68 -2.49 -2.91 8.42
CA VAL A 68 -3.45 -2.55 7.37
C VAL A 68 -4.06 -1.19 7.73
N LEU A 69 -4.01 -0.25 6.80
CA LEU A 69 -4.70 1.03 6.86
C LEU A 69 -5.70 1.06 5.70
N ASP A 70 -6.97 0.92 6.04
CA ASP A 70 -8.07 0.79 5.10
C ASP A 70 -8.76 2.14 4.90
N TYR A 71 -8.70 2.69 3.69
CA TYR A 71 -9.39 3.90 3.26
C TYR A 71 -10.49 3.58 2.23
N VAL A 72 -11.05 2.36 2.28
CA VAL A 72 -12.10 1.84 1.41
C VAL A 72 -11.64 1.65 -0.04
N ASN A 73 -11.34 2.74 -0.75
CA ASN A 73 -10.85 2.69 -2.13
C ASN A 73 -9.37 2.32 -2.22
N VAL A 74 -8.57 2.74 -1.23
CA VAL A 74 -7.13 2.46 -1.18
C VAL A 74 -6.80 1.78 0.15
N VAL A 75 -6.06 0.67 0.08
CA VAL A 75 -5.61 -0.04 1.29
C VAL A 75 -4.09 -0.10 1.32
N ALA A 76 -3.52 0.58 2.31
CA ALA A 76 -2.08 0.58 2.55
C ALA A 76 -1.70 -0.58 3.48
N HIS A 77 -0.82 -1.46 2.99
CA HIS A 77 -0.30 -2.61 3.72
C HIS A 77 1.18 -2.40 4.03
N VAL A 78 1.53 -2.41 5.32
CA VAL A 78 2.92 -2.32 5.77
C VAL A 78 3.31 -3.64 6.42
N PHE A 79 4.18 -4.39 5.75
CA PHE A 79 4.59 -5.73 6.14
C PHE A 79 5.95 -5.77 6.84
N SER A 80 6.13 -6.75 7.73
CA SER A 80 7.45 -7.32 7.95
C SER A 80 7.82 -8.21 6.77
N ARG A 81 9.12 -8.29 6.42
CA ARG A 81 9.59 -9.09 5.29
C ARG A 81 9.04 -10.52 5.28
N LYS A 82 9.10 -11.20 6.43
CA LYS A 82 8.57 -12.56 6.60
C LYS A 82 7.08 -12.67 6.32
N LYS A 83 6.28 -11.66 6.71
CA LYS A 83 4.83 -11.69 6.47
C LYS A 83 4.48 -11.37 5.02
N ARG A 84 5.22 -10.48 4.36
CA ARG A 84 5.04 -10.22 2.93
C ARG A 84 5.29 -11.49 2.11
N GLU A 85 6.42 -12.15 2.35
CA GLU A 85 6.77 -13.42 1.67
C GLU A 85 5.75 -14.53 1.96
N TYR A 86 5.14 -14.56 3.15
CA TYR A 86 4.15 -15.58 3.51
C TYR A 86 2.79 -15.37 2.86
N TYR A 87 2.29 -14.13 2.84
CA TYR A 87 0.96 -13.82 2.30
C TYR A 87 0.97 -13.58 0.79
N ASP A 88 2.08 -13.04 0.27
CA ASP A 88 2.36 -12.87 -1.16
C ASP A 88 1.15 -12.31 -1.91
N LEU A 89 0.71 -11.11 -1.49
CA LEU A 89 -0.50 -10.48 -2.02
C LEU A 89 -0.36 -10.17 -3.51
N GLU A 90 0.85 -9.87 -3.94
CA GLU A 90 1.21 -9.71 -5.35
C GLU A 90 0.84 -10.95 -6.17
N ARG A 91 1.14 -12.15 -5.66
CA ARG A 91 0.74 -13.39 -6.31
C ARG A 91 -0.74 -13.72 -6.16
N LEU A 92 -1.33 -13.41 -4.99
CA LEU A 92 -2.76 -13.64 -4.75
C LEU A 92 -3.63 -12.86 -5.72
N TRP A 93 -3.23 -11.62 -6.02
CA TRP A 93 -3.88 -10.74 -6.97
C TRP A 93 -3.10 -10.67 -8.28
N GLY A 94 -2.60 -11.80 -8.77
CA GLY A 94 -1.75 -11.86 -9.96
C GLY A 94 -2.40 -11.39 -11.27
N ASP A 95 -3.73 -11.22 -11.28
CA ASP A 95 -4.49 -10.67 -12.41
C ASP A 95 -4.63 -9.13 -12.34
N ALA A 96 -4.15 -8.50 -11.27
CA ALA A 96 -4.07 -7.05 -11.12
C ALA A 96 -2.87 -6.48 -11.88
N ASP A 97 -2.97 -5.22 -12.32
CA ASP A 97 -1.79 -4.51 -12.82
C ASP A 97 -0.91 -4.12 -11.61
N ILE A 98 0.37 -4.49 -11.65
CA ILE A 98 1.32 -4.32 -10.53
C ILE A 98 2.50 -3.46 -10.98
N GLU A 99 2.82 -2.44 -10.18
CA GLU A 99 3.96 -1.55 -10.43
C GLU A 99 4.78 -1.32 -9.16
N GLU A 100 6.09 -1.45 -9.27
CA GLU A 100 7.04 -1.14 -8.19
C GLU A 100 7.39 0.35 -8.21
N VAL A 101 7.35 1.00 -7.05
CA VAL A 101 7.67 2.41 -6.88
C VAL A 101 9.19 2.54 -6.65
N PRO A 102 9.93 3.23 -7.54
CA PRO A 102 11.36 3.40 -7.36
C PRO A 102 11.69 4.22 -6.11
N ASP A 103 12.70 3.78 -5.35
CA ASP A 103 13.12 4.39 -4.08
C ASP A 103 13.40 5.90 -4.18
N GLU A 104 13.95 6.36 -5.31
CA GLU A 104 14.39 7.75 -5.53
C GLU A 104 13.35 8.62 -6.25
N ALA A 105 12.36 8.02 -6.91
CA ALA A 105 11.44 8.73 -7.81
C ALA A 105 10.08 9.05 -7.16
N GLY A 106 9.70 8.32 -6.11
CA GLY A 106 8.45 8.54 -5.38
C GLY A 106 7.19 8.26 -6.21
N ALA A 107 6.03 8.65 -5.68
CA ALA A 107 4.72 8.37 -6.29
C ALA A 107 4.55 9.00 -7.69
N ALA A 108 5.31 10.05 -8.01
CA ALA A 108 5.22 10.73 -9.30
C ALA A 108 5.74 9.88 -10.48
N ALA A 109 6.49 8.81 -10.22
CA ALA A 109 6.97 7.91 -11.24
C ALA A 109 6.06 6.69 -11.48
N VAL A 110 4.95 6.58 -10.74
CA VAL A 110 4.04 5.43 -10.83
C VAL A 110 3.04 5.65 -11.96
N GLU A 111 3.22 4.96 -13.08
CA GLU A 111 2.38 5.08 -14.27
C GLU A 111 0.92 4.66 -14.00
N LEU A 112 0.70 3.66 -13.15
CA LEU A 112 -0.65 3.22 -12.74
C LEU A 112 -1.48 4.37 -12.15
N LEU A 113 -0.84 5.27 -11.39
CA LEU A 113 -1.50 6.42 -10.76
C LEU A 113 -1.67 7.61 -11.70
N GLN A 114 -0.95 7.63 -12.82
CA GLN A 114 -1.06 8.66 -13.85
C GLN A 114 -2.14 8.32 -14.89
N SER A 115 -2.50 7.05 -15.00
CA SER A 115 -3.60 6.62 -15.85
C SER A 115 -4.94 6.95 -15.19
N GLU A 116 -5.47 8.15 -15.46
CA GLU A 116 -6.86 8.43 -15.14
C GLU A 116 -7.75 7.37 -15.80
N GLY A 117 -8.50 6.64 -14.97
CA GLY A 117 -9.49 5.63 -15.32
C GLY A 117 -9.38 5.00 -16.71
N ARG A 118 -8.92 3.74 -16.78
CA ARG A 118 -9.50 2.83 -17.77
C ARG A 118 -10.96 2.62 -17.41
N ALA A 119 -11.78 3.55 -17.89
CA ALA A 119 -13.20 3.39 -17.97
C ALA A 119 -13.49 2.04 -18.63
N ALA A 120 -14.43 1.33 -18.01
CA ALA A 120 -15.17 0.23 -18.58
C ALA A 120 -15.19 0.27 -20.12
N GLN A 121 -14.64 -0.78 -20.74
CA GLN A 121 -14.97 -1.17 -22.10
C GLN A 121 -15.80 -2.45 -22.01
#